data_AF-A0A8J3ZL03-F1
#
_entry.id   AF-A0A8J3ZL03-F1
#
_cell.length_a   1.000
_cell.length_b   1.000
_cell.length_c   1.000
_cell.angle_alpha   90.00
_cell.angle_beta   90.00
_cell.angle_gamma   90.00
#
_symmetry.space_group_name_H-M   'P 1'
#
loop_
_entity.id
_entity.type
_entity.pdbx_description
1 polymer ?
#
loop_
_entity_poly.entity_id
_entity_poly.type
_entity_poly.pdbx_seq_one_letter_code
_entity_poly.pdbx_strand_id
1 'polypeptide(L)'
;MQPCQLCGSTPATKITIGALTGMVIAFQVRTFRGWFCRNCGLAVYRQQTATTLKTGWWSITGPAVVPLFLLFNLFWWAKITRLGPPLPAPGARPADPGKPLFRRPVALMLLMAVPVVVVAVSCVAFGMLGL
;
A
#
# COMPACT_ATOMS: atom_id res chain seq x y z
N MET A 1 24.63 -6.60 -1.92
CA MET A 1 23.15 -6.57 -1.82
C MET A 1 22.77 -6.80 -0.36
N GLN A 2 21.90 -5.98 0.24
CA GLN A 2 21.48 -6.23 1.63
C GLN A 2 20.43 -7.37 1.66
N PRO A 3 20.46 -8.28 2.65
CA PRO A 3 19.46 -9.32 2.80
C PRO A 3 18.12 -8.74 3.26
N CYS A 4 17.04 -9.50 3.06
CA CYS A 4 15.73 -9.12 3.59
C CYS A 4 15.77 -9.02 5.13
N GLN A 5 15.30 -7.91 5.68
CA GLN A 5 15.26 -7.71 7.14
C GLN A 5 14.25 -8.61 7.86
N LEU A 6 13.29 -9.22 7.15
CA LEU A 6 12.29 -10.11 7.74
C LEU A 6 12.71 -11.57 7.75
N CYS A 7 13.34 -12.06 6.67
CA CYS A 7 13.65 -13.49 6.50
C CYS A 7 15.10 -13.78 6.11
N GLY A 8 15.94 -12.78 5.84
CA GLY A 8 17.33 -12.97 5.41
C GLY A 8 17.54 -13.33 3.93
N SER A 9 16.47 -13.59 3.16
CA SER A 9 16.56 -13.96 1.74
C SER A 9 17.05 -12.83 0.83
N THR A 10 17.64 -13.19 -0.31
CA THR A 10 18.04 -12.28 -1.39
C THR A 10 17.35 -12.69 -2.70
N PRO A 11 17.23 -11.81 -3.72
CA PRO A 11 17.52 -10.38 -3.70
C PRO A 11 16.47 -9.60 -2.89
N ALA A 12 16.91 -8.52 -2.23
CA ALA A 12 16.03 -7.58 -1.54
C ALA A 12 16.21 -6.16 -2.09
N THR A 13 15.15 -5.36 -2.01
CA THR A 13 15.17 -3.96 -2.41
C THR A 13 14.66 -3.07 -1.29
N LYS A 14 15.20 -1.84 -1.24
CA LYS A 14 14.75 -0.83 -0.28
C LYS A 14 13.40 -0.29 -0.73
N ILE A 15 12.42 -0.41 0.16
CA ILE A 15 11.03 0.02 -0.05
C ILE A 15 10.49 0.78 1.15
N THR A 16 9.45 1.57 0.90
CA THR A 16 8.74 2.36 1.90
C THR A 16 7.25 2.14 1.72
N ILE A 17 6.66 1.23 2.51
CA ILE A 17 5.22 0.94 2.43
C ILE A 17 4.55 1.58 3.65
N GLY A 18 3.44 2.28 3.44
CA GLY A 18 2.67 2.85 4.55
C GLY A 18 1.32 2.18 4.76
N ALA A 19 0.74 2.39 5.94
CA ALA A 19 -0.69 2.27 6.23
C ALA A 19 -1.23 3.61 6.73
N LEU A 20 -2.42 3.96 6.27
CA LEU A 20 -3.16 5.15 6.70
C LEU A 20 -4.38 4.68 7.51
N THR A 21 -4.44 5.07 8.77
CA THR A 21 -5.58 4.82 9.65
C THR A 21 -6.35 6.11 9.85
N GLY A 22 -7.55 6.19 9.29
CA GLY A 22 -8.45 7.32 9.49
C GLY A 22 -9.13 7.28 10.85
N MET A 23 -9.21 8.45 11.48
CA MET A 23 -10.07 8.81 12.60
C MET A 23 -10.97 9.96 12.11
N VAL A 24 -12.14 10.18 12.71
CA VAL A 24 -13.14 11.13 12.20
C VAL A 24 -12.54 12.47 11.78
N ILE A 25 -11.70 13.07 12.63
CA ILE A 25 -11.08 14.39 12.40
C ILE A 25 -9.57 14.34 12.07
N ALA A 26 -8.93 13.17 12.19
CA ALA A 26 -7.48 13.04 12.07
C ALA A 26 -7.09 11.75 11.35
N PHE A 27 -5.84 11.59 10.98
CA PHE A 27 -5.34 10.32 10.47
C PHE A 27 -3.98 10.00 11.07
N GLN A 28 -3.69 8.71 11.20
CA GLN A 28 -2.38 8.22 11.59
C GLN A 28 -1.71 7.54 10.39
N VAL A 29 -0.52 8.00 10.02
CA VAL A 29 0.33 7.33 9.03
C VAL A 29 1.32 6.43 9.75
N ARG A 30 1.36 5.15 9.40
CA ARG A 30 2.39 4.20 9.86
C ARG A 30 3.22 3.77 8.67
N THR A 31 4.53 3.96 8.74
CA THR A 31 5.42 3.65 7.61
C THR A 31 6.39 2.54 7.97
N PHE A 32 6.51 1.57 7.07
CA PHE A 32 7.45 0.46 7.13
C PHE A 32 8.53 0.69 6.07
N ARG A 33 9.73 1.02 6.53
CA ARG A 33 10.90 1.32 5.69
C ARG A 33 11.96 0.26 5.91
N GLY A 34 12.48 -0.32 4.84
CA GLY A 34 13.46 -1.38 4.99
C GLY A 34 13.80 -2.10 3.70
N TRP A 35 14.68 -3.10 3.83
CA TRP A 35 15.06 -4.01 2.75
C TRP A 35 14.21 -5.28 2.81
N PHE A 36 13.44 -5.52 1.75
CA PHE A 36 12.54 -6.66 1.68
C PHE A 36 12.76 -7.45 0.40
N CYS A 37 12.73 -8.79 0.52
CA CYS A 37 12.62 -9.67 -0.64
C CYS A 37 11.21 -9.59 -1.22
N ARG A 38 11.00 -10.20 -2.39
CA ARG A 38 9.71 -10.16 -3.10
C ARG A 38 8.52 -10.59 -2.22
N ASN A 39 8.61 -11.76 -1.59
CA ASN A 39 7.48 -12.34 -0.84
C ASN A 39 7.17 -11.55 0.43
N CYS A 40 8.19 -11.24 1.24
CA CYS A 40 8.03 -10.44 2.45
C CYS A 40 7.52 -9.03 2.15
N GLY A 41 8.04 -8.39 1.10
CA GLY A 41 7.58 -7.07 0.66
C GLY A 41 6.12 -7.10 0.20
N LEU A 42 5.71 -8.15 -0.53
CA LEU A 42 4.31 -8.34 -0.94
C LEU A 42 3.38 -8.60 0.25
N ALA A 43 3.84 -9.34 1.26
CA ALA A 43 3.06 -9.59 2.48
C ALA A 43 2.79 -8.27 3.22
N VAL A 44 3.83 -7.46 3.44
CA VAL A 44 3.71 -6.13 4.06
C VAL A 44 2.81 -5.23 3.21
N TYR A 45 3.02 -5.15 1.89
CA TYR A 45 2.20 -4.33 0.99
C TYR A 45 0.72 -4.68 1.09
N ARG A 46 0.37 -5.96 1.01
CA ARG A 46 -1.03 -6.41 1.05
C ARG A 46 -1.67 -6.16 2.40
N GLN A 47 -0.94 -6.38 3.49
CA GLN A 47 -1.44 -6.12 4.83
C GLN A 47 -1.69 -4.61 5.05
N GLN A 48 -0.71 -3.76 4.73
CA GLN A 48 -0.84 -2.32 4.96
C GLN A 48 -1.88 -1.68 4.05
N THR A 49 -1.95 -2.10 2.78
CA THR A 49 -2.95 -1.60 1.83
C THR A 49 -4.36 -2.04 2.24
N ALA A 50 -4.52 -3.27 2.75
CA ALA A 50 -5.79 -3.73 3.30
C ALA A 50 -6.20 -2.91 4.54
N THR A 51 -5.26 -2.57 5.42
CA THR A 51 -5.52 -1.67 6.56
C THR A 51 -6.00 -0.31 6.06
N THR A 52 -5.26 0.33 5.13
CA THR A 52 -5.65 1.62 4.54
C THR A 52 -7.04 1.58 3.91
N LEU A 53 -7.36 0.54 3.14
CA LEU A 53 -8.67 0.39 2.53
C LEU A 53 -9.80 0.16 3.54
N LYS A 54 -9.49 -0.38 4.73
CA LYS A 54 -10.50 -0.61 5.76
C LYS A 54 -10.71 0.65 6.61
N THR A 55 -9.62 1.28 7.05
CA THR A 55 -9.66 2.32 8.10
C THR A 55 -9.39 3.73 7.57
N GLY A 56 -8.81 3.90 6.39
CA GLY A 56 -8.46 5.21 5.85
C GLY A 56 -9.68 6.09 5.52
N TRP A 57 -10.79 5.48 5.11
CA TRP A 57 -12.02 6.19 4.69
C TRP A 57 -12.77 6.91 5.81
N TRP A 58 -12.51 6.54 7.06
CA TRP A 58 -13.29 7.04 8.20
C TRP A 58 -12.93 8.47 8.62
N SER A 59 -11.91 9.07 8.01
CA SER A 59 -11.54 10.46 8.24
C SER A 59 -12.21 11.39 7.24
N ILE A 60 -12.55 12.61 7.65
CA ILE A 60 -13.07 13.67 6.75
C ILE A 60 -12.16 13.90 5.54
N THR A 61 -10.84 13.86 5.74
CA THR A 61 -9.85 14.00 4.66
C THR A 61 -9.52 12.67 3.98
N GLY A 62 -9.99 11.56 4.54
CA GLY A 62 -9.76 10.19 4.06
C GLY A 62 -10.10 9.99 2.58
N PRO A 63 -11.27 10.43 2.09
CA PRO A 63 -11.62 10.36 0.68
C PRO A 63 -10.50 10.87 -0.26
N ALA A 64 -9.91 12.03 0.02
CA ALA A 64 -8.84 12.58 -0.83
C ALA A 64 -7.48 11.92 -0.57
N VAL A 65 -7.13 11.65 0.69
CA VAL A 65 -5.79 11.19 1.08
C VAL A 65 -5.58 9.70 0.78
N VAL A 66 -6.58 8.85 0.97
CA VAL A 66 -6.52 7.41 0.70
C VAL A 66 -6.07 7.08 -0.74
N PRO A 67 -6.71 7.59 -1.81
CA PRO A 67 -6.33 7.22 -3.18
C PRO A 67 -4.90 7.63 -3.50
N LEU A 68 -4.46 8.83 -3.08
CA LEU A 68 -3.07 9.27 -3.24
C LEU A 68 -2.09 8.31 -2.54
N PHE A 69 -2.44 7.88 -1.32
CA PHE A 69 -1.62 6.97 -0.54
C PHE A 69 -1.56 5.55 -1.14
N LEU A 70 -2.67 5.08 -1.72
CA LEU A 70 -2.73 3.80 -2.45
C LEU A 70 -1.84 3.83 -3.70
N LEU A 71 -1.80 4.94 -4.43
CA LEU A 71 -0.91 5.13 -5.58
C LEU A 71 0.57 5.09 -5.16
N PHE A 72 0.92 5.74 -4.06
CA PHE A 72 2.28 5.68 -3.51
C PHE A 72 2.68 4.24 -3.14
N ASN A 73 1.79 3.49 -2.48
CA ASN A 73 2.03 2.09 -2.18
C ASN A 73 2.13 1.22 -3.45
N LEU A 74 1.33 1.53 -4.49
CA LEU A 74 1.36 0.83 -5.78
C LEU A 74 2.70 1.00 -6.51
N PHE A 75 3.31 2.18 -6.43
CA PHE A 75 4.66 2.41 -6.94
C PHE A 75 5.68 1.46 -6.31
N TRP A 76 5.65 1.30 -4.99
CA TRP A 76 6.54 0.35 -4.30
C TRP A 76 6.21 -1.10 -4.62
N TRP A 77 4.93 -1.44 -4.77
CA TRP A 77 4.54 -2.77 -5.26
C TRP A 77 5.16 -3.08 -6.62
N ALA A 78 5.11 -2.16 -7.57
CA ALA A 78 5.73 -2.32 -8.89
C ALA A 78 7.25 -2.52 -8.81
N LYS A 79 7.91 -1.88 -7.84
CA LYS A 79 9.34 -2.09 -7.58
C LYS A 79 9.63 -3.48 -7.01
N ILE A 80 8.79 -3.99 -6.10
CA ILE A 80 8.96 -5.30 -5.45
C ILE A 80 8.68 -6.44 -6.41
N THR A 81 7.66 -6.32 -7.27
CA THR A 81 7.28 -7.38 -8.21
C THR A 81 8.29 -7.61 -9.31
N ARG A 82 9.15 -6.62 -9.60
CA ARG A 82 10.30 -6.74 -10.50
C ARG A 82 11.43 -7.60 -9.95
N LEU A 83 11.44 -7.93 -8.65
CA LEU A 83 12.44 -8.83 -8.09
C LEU A 83 12.21 -10.27 -8.58
N GLY A 84 13.31 -11.01 -8.75
CA GLY A 84 13.27 -12.45 -8.92
C GLY A 84 12.67 -13.17 -7.70
N PRO A 85 12.40 -14.49 -7.80
CA PRO A 85 11.99 -15.29 -6.65
C PRO A 85 13.05 -15.20 -5.53
N PRO A 86 12.65 -15.19 -4.24
CA PRO A 86 13.59 -15.12 -3.13
C PRO A 86 14.42 -16.41 -3.05
N LEU A 87 15.75 -16.28 -3.05
CA LEU A 87 16.70 -17.30 -2.66
C LEU A 87 16.81 -17.28 -1.12
N PRO A 88 16.29 -18.31 -0.42
CA PRO A 88 16.33 -18.36 1.03
C PRO A 88 17.75 -18.67 1.53
N ALA A 89 18.18 -17.94 2.56
CA ALA A 89 19.33 -18.33 3.35
C ALA A 89 19.01 -19.64 4.14
N PRO A 90 20.02 -20.38 4.65
CA PRO A 90 19.77 -21.55 5.48
C PRO A 90 18.83 -21.22 6.65
N GLY A 91 17.73 -21.97 6.79
CA GLY A 91 16.69 -21.73 7.81
C GLY A 91 15.73 -20.56 7.53
N ALA A 92 15.93 -19.77 6.47
CA ALA A 92 15.05 -18.68 6.10
C ALA A 92 13.71 -19.19 5.55
N ARG A 93 12.60 -18.66 6.08
CA ARG A 93 11.25 -18.88 5.54
C ARG A 93 10.68 -17.53 5.08
N PRO A 94 10.67 -17.23 3.77
CA PRO A 94 10.00 -16.03 3.25
C PRO A 94 8.53 -16.03 3.67
N ALA A 95 8.01 -14.86 4.07
CA ALA A 95 6.62 -14.74 4.47
C ALA A 95 5.68 -15.07 3.31
N ASP A 96 4.58 -15.77 3.58
CA ASP A 96 3.53 -16.00 2.58
C ASP A 96 2.74 -14.68 2.38
N PRO A 97 2.75 -14.08 1.18
CA PRO A 97 1.95 -12.89 0.91
C PRO A 97 0.43 -13.18 0.87
N GLY A 98 0.02 -14.44 0.94
CA GLY A 98 -1.36 -14.88 1.04
C GLY A 98 -2.20 -14.54 -0.20
N LYS A 99 -3.51 -14.31 0.00
CA LYS A 99 -4.43 -13.98 -1.09
C LYS A 99 -4.14 -12.57 -1.67
N PRO A 100 -4.18 -12.39 -3.00
CA PRO A 100 -4.10 -11.08 -3.65
C PRO A 100 -5.13 -10.10 -3.09
N LEU A 101 -4.81 -8.79 -3.12
CA LEU A 101 -5.67 -7.75 -2.56
C LEU A 101 -7.09 -7.81 -3.15
N PHE A 102 -7.22 -7.93 -4.47
CA PHE A 102 -8.50 -7.99 -5.19
C PHE A 102 -9.37 -9.21 -4.84
N ARG A 103 -8.79 -10.26 -4.22
CA ARG A 103 -9.56 -11.44 -3.76
C ARG A 103 -9.97 -11.34 -2.28
N ARG A 104 -9.74 -10.19 -1.64
CA ARG A 104 -10.14 -9.94 -0.24
C ARG A 104 -11.42 -9.10 -0.24
N PRO A 105 -12.35 -9.31 0.72
CA PRO A 105 -13.59 -8.53 0.79
C PRO A 105 -13.32 -7.03 0.94
N VAL A 106 -12.21 -6.64 1.58
CA VAL A 106 -11.77 -5.25 1.71
C VAL A 106 -11.51 -4.56 0.37
N ALA A 107 -11.30 -5.32 -0.72
CA ALA A 107 -11.16 -4.75 -2.06
C ALA A 107 -12.42 -4.03 -2.53
N LEU A 108 -13.60 -4.38 -2.00
CA LEU A 108 -14.84 -3.66 -2.30
C LEU A 108 -14.77 -2.19 -1.87
N MET A 109 -13.95 -1.85 -0.87
CA MET A 109 -13.72 -0.46 -0.46
C MET A 109 -12.95 0.35 -1.51
N LEU A 110 -12.33 -0.28 -2.52
CA LEU A 110 -11.80 0.45 -3.68
C LEU A 110 -12.90 1.10 -4.52
N LEU A 111 -14.13 0.56 -4.48
CA LEU A 111 -15.27 1.20 -5.16
C LEU A 111 -15.59 2.56 -4.57
N MET A 112 -15.32 2.79 -3.27
CA MET A 112 -15.44 4.10 -2.63
C MET A 112 -14.39 5.10 -3.16
N ALA A 113 -13.27 4.61 -3.68
CA ALA A 113 -12.22 5.47 -4.23
C ALA A 113 -12.63 6.14 -5.54
N VAL A 114 -13.37 5.44 -6.39
CA VAL A 114 -13.74 5.91 -7.73
C VAL A 114 -14.58 7.20 -7.69
N PRO A 115 -15.75 7.27 -7.03
CA PRO A 115 -16.56 8.49 -7.03
C PRO A 115 -15.83 9.65 -6.35
N VAL A 116 -15.02 9.36 -5.33
CA VAL A 116 -14.23 10.36 -4.62
C VAL A 116 -13.14 10.97 -5.48
N VAL A 117 -12.40 10.14 -6.24
CA VAL A 117 -11.39 10.63 -7.18
C VAL A 117 -12.06 11.43 -8.29
N VAL A 118 -13.21 10.98 -8.80
CA VAL A 118 -13.98 11.72 -9.82
C VAL A 118 -14.40 13.08 -9.27
N VAL A 119 -15.04 13.14 -8.10
CA VAL A 119 -15.45 14.40 -7.46
C VAL A 119 -14.25 15.31 -7.20
N ALA A 120 -13.15 14.77 -6.67
CA ALA A 120 -11.94 15.57 -6.41
C ALA A 120 -11.35 16.16 -7.69
N VAL A 121 -11.22 15.37 -8.76
CA VAL A 121 -10.73 15.83 -10.07
C VAL A 121 -11.69 16.85 -10.68
N SER A 122 -12.99 16.62 -10.60
CA SER A 122 -14.02 17.57 -11.06
C SER A 122 -13.93 18.89 -10.29
N CYS A 123 -13.89 18.87 -8.96
CA CYS A 123 -13.75 20.09 -8.15
C CYS A 123 -12.46 20.86 -8.47
N VAL A 124 -11.33 20.18 -8.66
CA VAL A 124 -10.09 20.82 -9.09
C VAL A 124 -10.24 21.43 -10.48
N ALA A 125 -10.82 20.71 -11.44
CA ALA A 125 -11.04 21.22 -12.79
C ALA A 125 -11.97 22.45 -12.79
N PHE A 126 -13.10 22.40 -12.07
CA PHE A 126 -14.03 23.52 -11.96
C PHE A 126 -13.41 24.72 -11.23
N GLY A 127 -12.67 24.50 -10.14
CA GLY A 127 -11.95 25.56 -9.43
C GLY A 127 -10.82 26.18 -10.27
N MET A 128 -10.13 25.39 -11.10
CA MET A 128 -9.16 25.91 -12.07
C MET A 128 -9.82 26.67 -13.22
N LEU A 129 -11.08 26.38 -13.53
CA LEU A 129 -11.89 27.08 -14.55
C LEU A 129 -12.58 28.34 -14.00
N GLY A 130 -12.44 28.65 -12.70
CA GLY A 130 -12.93 29.90 -12.10
C GLY A 130 -14.45 30.01 -11.97
N LEU A 131 -15.16 28.88 -11.93
CA LEU A 131 -16.60 28.80 -11.62
C LEU A 131 -16.87 28.69 -10.12
#